data_AF-A0A9P7D467-F1
#
_entry.id   AF-A0A9P7D467-F1
#
_cell.length_a   1.000
_cell.length_b   1.000
_cell.length_c   1.000
_cell.angle_alpha   90.00
_cell.angle_beta   90.00
_cell.angle_gamma   90.00
#
_symmetry.space_group_name_H-M   'P 1'
#
loop_
_entity.id
_entity.type
_entity.pdbx_description
1 polymer ?
#
loop_
_entity_poly.entity_id
_entity_poly.type
_entity_poly.pdbx_seq_one_letter_code
_entity_poly.pdbx_strand_id
1 'polypeptide(L)'
;MSAPHTKRICQIIKLKPECVDEYKEVHRNVWPGVLNALRRYHIVDYSINHYPPLNLLIANFKYTGSDFEKDMKAIGDDEETQRWWRLTDSMQESFNDGASGSGKEIPWWTDVEEVFRFEGGSSA
;
A
#
# COMPACT_ATOMS: atom_id res chain seq x y z
N MET A 1 -12.17 22.00 -11.04
CA MET A 1 -12.75 21.47 -9.79
C MET A 1 -11.59 20.96 -8.95
N SER A 2 -11.29 21.60 -7.82
CA SER A 2 -10.24 21.12 -6.91
C SER A 2 -10.68 19.76 -6.39
N ALA A 3 -9.88 18.71 -6.59
CA ALA A 3 -10.25 17.36 -6.19
C ALA A 3 -10.57 17.31 -4.69
N PRO A 4 -11.62 16.58 -4.26
CA PRO A 4 -11.98 16.46 -2.85
C PRO A 4 -10.77 15.92 -2.07
N HIS A 5 -10.52 16.49 -0.89
CA HIS A 5 -9.37 16.26 0.00
C HIS A 5 -8.83 14.83 -0.06
N THR A 6 -7.92 14.60 -1.02
CA THR A 6 -7.35 13.27 -1.25
C THR A 6 -6.11 13.17 -0.39
N LYS A 7 -6.15 12.31 0.63
CA LYS A 7 -4.94 11.94 1.35
C LYS A 7 -4.09 11.09 0.40
N ARG A 8 -2.84 11.48 0.18
CA ARG A 8 -1.87 10.67 -0.56
C ARG A 8 -0.97 10.01 0.45
N ILE A 9 -0.73 8.73 0.22
CA ILE A 9 0.08 7.91 1.09
C ILE A 9 1.20 7.34 0.23
N CYS A 10 2.43 7.51 0.70
CA CYS A 10 3.59 6.85 0.17
C CYS A 10 4.19 6.01 1.30
N GLN A 11 4.53 4.76 1.00
CA GLN A 11 5.08 3.82 1.96
C GLN A 11 6.22 3.03 1.35
N ILE A 12 7.14 2.61 2.21
CA ILE A 12 8.27 1.77 1.81
C ILE A 12 8.37 0.51 2.67
N ILE A 13 8.89 -0.55 2.06
CA ILE A 13 9.26 -1.81 2.72
C ILE A 13 10.38 -2.49 1.94
N LYS A 14 11.17 -3.34 2.57
CA LYS A 14 12.12 -4.19 1.84
C LYS A 14 11.40 -5.39 1.23
N LEU A 15 11.86 -5.78 0.05
CA LEU A 15 11.56 -7.04 -0.60
C LEU A 15 12.72 -7.99 -0.39
N LYS A 16 12.42 -9.24 -0.03
CA LYS A 16 13.45 -10.28 0.02
C LYS A 16 13.98 -10.52 -1.39
N PRO A 17 15.31 -10.45 -1.62
CA PRO A 17 15.89 -10.59 -2.97
C PRO A 17 15.45 -11.87 -3.68
N GLU A 18 15.30 -12.96 -2.93
CA GLU A 18 14.87 -14.28 -3.43
C GLU A 18 13.38 -14.33 -3.86
N CYS A 19 12.56 -13.37 -3.41
CA CYS A 19 11.12 -13.34 -3.69
C CYS A 19 10.73 -12.37 -4.83
N VAL A 20 11.70 -11.71 -5.48
CA VAL A 20 11.40 -10.62 -6.44
C VAL A 20 10.49 -11.07 -7.58
N ASP A 21 10.75 -12.21 -8.19
CA ASP A 21 9.99 -12.69 -9.34
C ASP A 21 8.59 -13.18 -8.92
N GLU A 22 8.51 -13.89 -7.79
CA GLU A 22 7.25 -14.36 -7.23
C GLU A 22 6.35 -13.18 -6.83
N TYR A 23 6.91 -12.16 -6.17
CA TYR A 23 6.19 -10.96 -5.78
C TYR A 23 5.55 -10.27 -7.00
N LYS A 24 6.31 -10.13 -8.10
CA LYS A 24 5.80 -9.56 -9.35
C LYS A 24 4.70 -10.43 -9.97
N GLU A 25 4.86 -11.75 -9.95
CA GLU A 25 3.85 -12.68 -10.52
C GLU A 25 2.54 -12.63 -9.73
N VAL A 26 2.62 -12.65 -8.40
CA VAL A 26 1.46 -12.52 -7.53
C VAL A 26 0.75 -11.19 -7.77
N HIS A 27 1.49 -10.08 -7.90
CA HIS A 27 0.90 -8.75 -8.17
C HIS A 27 0.41 -8.54 -9.61
N ARG A 28 0.82 -9.38 -10.58
CA ARG A 28 0.14 -9.44 -11.90
C ARG A 28 -1.25 -10.07 -11.80
N ASN A 29 -1.47 -10.91 -10.79
CA ASN A 29 -2.68 -11.72 -10.62
C ASN A 29 -3.35 -11.44 -9.27
N VAL A 30 -3.43 -10.16 -8.86
CA VAL A 30 -4.06 -9.77 -7.59
C VAL A 30 -5.47 -10.34 -7.52
N TRP A 31 -5.80 -10.92 -6.37
CA TRP A 31 -7.10 -11.57 -6.19
C TRP A 31 -8.23 -10.54 -6.33
N PRO A 32 -9.33 -10.87 -7.04
CA PRO A 32 -10.45 -9.96 -7.21
C PRO A 32 -11.05 -9.46 -5.88
N GLY A 33 -11.04 -10.31 -4.84
CA GLY A 33 -11.48 -9.95 -3.48
C GLY A 33 -10.68 -8.77 -2.90
N VAL A 34 -9.35 -8.81 -3.03
CA VAL A 34 -8.45 -7.75 -2.58
C VAL A 34 -8.68 -6.45 -3.35
N LEU A 35 -8.83 -6.52 -4.68
CA LEU A 35 -9.14 -5.34 -5.49
C LEU A 35 -10.50 -4.73 -5.13
N ASN A 36 -11.49 -5.58 -4.80
CA ASN A 36 -12.79 -5.12 -4.35
C ASN A 36 -12.74 -4.50 -2.96
N ALA A 37 -11.92 -5.02 -2.04
CA ALA A 37 -11.68 -4.42 -0.74
C ALA A 37 -11.06 -3.01 -0.90
N LEU A 38 -9.98 -2.87 -1.70
CA LEU A 38 -9.36 -1.57 -1.98
C LEU A 38 -10.38 -0.53 -2.46
N ARG A 39 -11.26 -0.91 -3.41
CA ARG A 39 -12.34 -0.03 -3.89
C ARG A 39 -13.36 0.32 -2.81
N ARG A 40 -13.78 -0.68 -2.03
CA ARG A 40 -14.78 -0.51 -0.95
C ARG A 40 -14.33 0.48 0.11
N TYR A 41 -13.01 0.53 0.37
CA TYR A 41 -12.39 1.38 1.38
C TYR A 41 -11.67 2.59 0.77
N HIS A 42 -12.13 3.03 -0.41
CA HIS A 42 -11.76 4.30 -1.04
C HIS A 42 -10.27 4.47 -1.37
N ILE A 43 -9.57 3.36 -1.62
CA ILE A 43 -8.19 3.37 -2.13
C ILE A 43 -8.22 3.37 -3.66
N VAL A 44 -7.58 4.38 -4.25
CA VAL A 44 -7.50 4.57 -5.69
C VAL A 44 -6.09 4.97 -6.10
N ASP A 45 -5.77 4.88 -7.40
CA ASP A 45 -4.46 5.25 -7.94
C ASP A 45 -3.30 4.57 -7.19
N TYR A 46 -3.48 3.29 -6.89
CA TYR A 46 -2.52 2.51 -6.12
C TYR A 46 -1.49 1.84 -7.04
N SER A 47 -0.23 2.23 -6.90
CA SER A 47 0.92 1.60 -7.54
C SER A 47 1.94 1.11 -6.51
N ILE A 48 2.64 0.02 -6.84
CA ILE A 48 3.82 -0.44 -6.11
C ILE A 48 4.99 -0.50 -7.10
N ASN A 49 6.06 0.24 -6.82
CA ASN A 49 7.28 0.25 -7.63
C ASN A 49 8.39 -0.52 -6.89
N HIS A 50 9.27 -1.18 -7.65
CA HIS A 50 10.45 -1.87 -7.10
C HIS A 50 11.72 -1.14 -7.52
N TYR A 51 12.60 -0.85 -6.55
CA TYR A 51 13.93 -0.29 -6.76
C TYR A 51 15.00 -1.35 -6.40
N PRO A 52 15.52 -2.11 -7.39
CA PRO A 52 16.39 -3.26 -7.16
C PRO A 52 17.69 -2.98 -6.36
N PRO A 53 18.38 -1.84 -6.52
CA PRO A 53 19.64 -1.60 -5.79
C PRO A 53 19.52 -1.67 -4.26
N LEU A 54 18.32 -1.42 -3.72
CA LEU A 54 18.03 -1.53 -2.29
C LEU A 54 16.98 -2.61 -1.97
N ASN A 55 16.53 -3.36 -2.98
CA ASN A 55 15.35 -4.23 -2.92
C ASN A 55 14.16 -3.53 -2.24
N LEU A 56 13.91 -2.27 -2.62
CA LEU A 56 12.90 -1.44 -1.98
C LEU A 56 11.60 -1.51 -2.77
N LEU A 57 10.50 -1.79 -2.08
CA LEU A 57 9.16 -1.58 -2.60
C LEU A 57 8.66 -0.21 -2.15
N ILE A 58 8.05 0.52 -3.09
CA ILE A 58 7.53 1.88 -2.88
C ILE A 58 6.05 1.85 -3.28
N ALA A 59 5.18 1.82 -2.29
CA ALA A 59 3.73 1.89 -2.47
C ALA A 59 3.29 3.35 -2.50
N ASN A 60 2.47 3.73 -3.47
CA ASN A 60 1.83 5.04 -3.56
C ASN A 60 0.34 4.85 -3.84
N PHE A 61 -0.52 5.48 -3.05
CA PHE A 61 -1.97 5.45 -3.30
C PHE A 61 -2.67 6.71 -2.80
N LYS A 62 -3.87 6.93 -3.33
CA LYS A 62 -4.80 7.97 -2.92
C LYS A 62 -5.92 7.35 -2.09
N TYR A 63 -6.26 8.03 -1.00
CA TYR A 63 -7.48 7.80 -0.25
C TYR A 63 -8.47 8.92 -0.52
N THR A 64 -9.68 8.56 -0.94
CA THR A 64 -10.74 9.50 -1.32
C THR A 64 -11.99 9.41 -0.44
N GLY A 65 -11.94 8.65 0.65
CA GLY A 65 -13.05 8.56 1.61
C GLY A 65 -13.06 9.73 2.59
N SER A 66 -13.96 9.66 3.57
CA SER A 66 -14.16 10.73 4.56
C SER A 66 -13.62 10.41 5.96
N ASP A 67 -13.21 9.17 6.23
CA ASP A 67 -12.73 8.69 7.53
C ASP A 67 -11.62 7.66 7.33
N PHE A 68 -10.39 8.17 7.22
CA PHE A 68 -9.22 7.36 6.90
C PHE A 68 -8.95 6.28 7.96
N GLU A 69 -9.05 6.63 9.25
CA GLU A 69 -8.74 5.70 10.32
C GLU A 69 -9.73 4.53 10.35
N LYS A 70 -11.04 4.84 10.20
CA LYS A 70 -12.08 3.82 10.12
C LYS A 70 -11.89 2.91 8.92
N ASP A 71 -11.61 3.46 7.74
CA ASP A 71 -11.46 2.66 6.53
C ASP A 71 -10.18 1.82 6.56
N MET A 72 -9.05 2.35 7.06
CA MET A 72 -7.82 1.57 7.22
C MET A 72 -8.00 0.43 8.24
N LYS A 73 -8.73 0.69 9.33
CA LYS A 73 -9.09 -0.38 10.27
C LYS A 73 -9.95 -1.45 9.58
N ALA A 74 -10.94 -1.05 8.79
CA ALA A 74 -11.82 -1.98 8.09
C ALA A 74 -11.08 -2.80 7.02
N ILE A 75 -10.09 -2.24 6.31
CA ILE A 75 -9.16 -2.99 5.46
C ILE A 75 -8.39 -4.03 6.29
N GLY A 76 -7.91 -3.62 7.47
CA GLY A 76 -7.20 -4.50 8.41
C GLY A 76 -8.04 -5.69 8.90
N ASP A 77 -9.35 -5.51 9.01
CA ASP A 77 -10.31 -6.53 9.45
C ASP A 77 -10.85 -7.40 8.27
N ASP A 78 -10.57 -7.05 7.00
CA ASP A 78 -11.08 -7.77 5.83
C ASP A 78 -10.35 -9.12 5.62
N GLU A 79 -11.09 -10.21 5.59
CA GLU A 79 -10.53 -11.57 5.55
C GLU A 79 -9.70 -11.86 4.30
N GLU A 80 -10.16 -11.41 3.13
CA GLU A 80 -9.45 -11.60 1.86
C GLU A 80 -8.15 -10.81 1.84
N THR A 81 -8.18 -9.58 2.38
CA THR A 81 -7.00 -8.74 2.55
C THR A 81 -5.99 -9.37 3.51
N GLN A 82 -6.43 -9.90 4.66
CA GLN A 82 -5.56 -10.59 5.59
C GLN A 82 -4.93 -11.86 5.00
N ARG A 83 -5.69 -12.62 4.19
CA ARG A 83 -5.17 -13.80 3.48
C ARG A 83 -4.09 -13.41 2.47
N TRP A 84 -4.35 -12.34 1.72
CA TRP A 84 -3.39 -11.78 0.77
C TRP A 84 -2.11 -11.30 1.46
N TRP A 85 -2.25 -10.58 2.58
CA TRP A 85 -1.09 -10.13 3.35
C TRP A 85 -0.26 -11.28 3.89
N ARG A 86 -0.86 -12.38 4.37
CA ARG A 86 -0.07 -13.55 4.80
C ARG A 86 0.85 -14.08 3.69
N LEU A 87 0.42 -14.01 2.44
CA LEU A 87 1.27 -14.37 1.28
C LEU A 87 2.35 -13.32 1.05
N THR A 88 1.98 -12.03 0.91
CA THR A 88 2.93 -10.97 0.53
C THR A 88 3.91 -10.59 1.64
N ASP A 89 3.48 -10.60 2.90
CA ASP A 89 4.32 -10.30 4.06
C ASP A 89 5.46 -11.31 4.18
N SER A 90 5.23 -12.57 3.79
CA SER A 90 6.28 -13.60 3.78
C SER A 90 7.44 -13.29 2.83
N MET A 91 7.20 -12.43 1.82
CA MET A 91 8.18 -11.99 0.83
C MET A 91 8.86 -10.67 1.22
N GLN A 92 8.43 -10.03 2.31
CA GLN A 92 8.83 -8.69 2.70
C GLN A 92 9.60 -8.67 4.02
N GLU A 93 10.27 -7.56 4.28
CA GLU A 93 10.91 -7.27 5.56
C GLU A 93 10.65 -5.81 5.94
N SER A 94 10.02 -5.61 7.09
CA SER A 94 9.69 -4.28 7.63
C SER A 94 10.94 -3.51 8.07
N PHE A 95 10.90 -2.18 7.94
CA PHE A 95 11.87 -1.29 8.57
C PHE A 95 11.52 -0.94 10.03
N ASN A 96 10.30 -1.26 10.47
CA ASN A 96 9.82 -0.94 11.80
C ASN A 96 10.21 -2.07 12.76
N ASP A 97 11.06 -1.76 13.74
CA ASP A 97 11.52 -2.72 14.74
C ASP A 97 10.35 -3.37 15.48
N GLY A 98 10.35 -4.71 15.53
CA GLY A 98 9.30 -5.49 16.19
C GLY A 98 8.04 -5.74 15.36
N ALA A 99 7.94 -5.21 14.14
CA ALA A 99 6.82 -5.51 13.25
C ALA A 99 6.78 -7.01 12.89
N SER A 100 5.59 -7.60 12.86
CA SER A 100 5.38 -9.05 12.67
C SER A 100 4.42 -9.42 11.53
N GLY A 101 4.00 -8.43 10.74
CA GLY A 101 3.11 -8.57 9.60
C GLY A 101 2.12 -7.42 9.50
N SER A 102 1.39 -7.37 8.39
CA SER A 102 0.34 -6.40 8.13
C SER A 102 -0.86 -6.60 9.08
N GLY A 103 -1.54 -5.50 9.43
CA GLY A 103 -2.69 -5.52 10.35
C GLY A 103 -2.34 -5.81 11.81
N LYS A 104 -1.09 -5.62 12.22
CA LYS A 104 -0.62 -5.74 13.61
C LYS A 104 -0.50 -4.36 14.28
N GLU A 105 -0.21 -4.36 15.58
CA GLU A 105 -0.04 -3.13 16.38
C GLU A 105 1.09 -2.25 15.83
N ILE A 106 2.24 -2.84 15.50
CA ILE A 106 3.34 -2.15 14.84
C ILE A 106 3.11 -2.20 13.33
N PRO A 107 3.12 -1.05 12.63
CA PRO A 107 2.92 -1.01 11.18
C PRO A 107 3.93 -1.88 10.43
N TRP A 108 3.47 -2.57 9.38
CA TRP A 108 4.33 -3.40 8.55
C TRP A 108 5.09 -2.59 7.51
N TRP A 109 4.41 -1.63 6.90
CA TRP A 109 5.00 -0.66 5.97
C TRP A 109 5.38 0.62 6.72
N THR A 110 6.41 1.32 6.26
CA THR A 110 6.85 2.60 6.82
C THR A 110 6.34 3.74 5.96
N ASP A 111 5.54 4.64 6.54
CA ASP A 111 5.08 5.86 5.88
C ASP A 111 6.26 6.79 5.58
N VAL A 112 6.25 7.44 4.41
CA VAL A 112 7.23 8.46 4.05
C VAL A 112 6.56 9.83 3.89
N GLU A 113 7.26 10.88 4.32
CA GLU A 113 6.78 12.26 4.30
C GLU A 113 6.68 12.79 2.86
N GLU A 114 5.51 13.33 2.51
CA GLU A 114 5.35 14.09 1.27
C GLU A 114 5.90 15.51 1.46
N VAL A 115 7.11 15.75 0.97
CA VAL A 115 7.80 17.06 1.11
C VAL A 115 7.49 18.06 -0.02
N PHE A 116 6.91 17.59 -1.12
CA PHE A 116 6.57 18.41 -2.28
C PHE A 116 5.37 17.83 -3.04
N ARG A 117 4.52 18.73 -3.53
CA ARG A 117 3.39 18.38 -4.39
C ARG A 117 3.20 19.43 -5.47
N PHE A 118 3.03 18.97 -6.70
CA PHE A 118 2.55 19.78 -7.81
C PHE A 118 1.50 18.98 -8.59
N GLU A 119 0.27 19.46 -8.59
CA GLU A 119 -0.83 18.77 -9.28
C GLU A 119 -0.97 19.18 -10.75
N GLY A 120 -0.19 20.16 -11.22
CA GLY A 120 -0.30 20.68 -12.58
C GLY A 120 -1.69 21.24 -12.83
N GLY A 121 -1.96 22.46 -12.34
CA GLY A 121 -3.26 23.10 -12.55
C GLY A 121 -3.69 23.07 -14.01
N SER A 122 -4.98 22.85 -14.27
CA SER A 122 -5.53 23.02 -15.61
C SER A 122 -5.22 24.43 -16.08
N SER A 123 -4.43 24.56 -17.14
CA SER A 123 -4.58 25.71 -18.03
C SER A 123 -6.04 25.73 -18.47
N ALA A 124 -6.78 26.74 -18.03
CA ALA A 124 -8.06 27.08 -18.62
C ALA A 124 -7.91 27.36 -20.12
#